data_AF-A0AAW5TRG8-F1
#
_entry.id   AF-A0AAW5TRG8-F1
#
_cell.length_a   1.000
_cell.length_b   1.000
_cell.length_c   1.000
_cell.angle_alpha   90.00
_cell.angle_beta   90.00
_cell.angle_gamma   90.00
#
_symmetry.space_group_name_H-M   'P 1'
#
loop_
_entity.id
_entity.type
_entity.pdbx_description
1 polymer ?
#
loop_
_entity_poly.entity_id
_entity_poly.type
_entity_poly.pdbx_seq_one_letter_code
_entity_poly.pdbx_strand_id
1 'polypeptide(L)'
;MAKVEKGSFISEPMVYKLAFKANNAVSEKFTDWLAVEVLPTIRKHGAYMTEAKLEEVLLNPDTLISLATQLKEERQARLGLEKENSQLNQELAGATEKTTYLDLILESPDDILITQIAQDYGFSAMKFNRILNELRIQRKVNKQWVLYSRYMGKGYIGSRTQNYVDSKGQERTSITTTWKQKGRKFLYETLKKHGYLPLVEQDDLAS
;
A
#
# COMPACT_ATOMS: atom_id res chain seq x y z
N MET A 1 23.01 18.56 -12.37
CA MET A 1 24.09 17.66 -11.90
C MET A 1 23.80 17.31 -10.46
N ALA A 2 23.64 16.02 -10.13
CA ALA A 2 23.37 15.58 -8.77
C ALA A 2 24.60 15.86 -7.89
N LYS A 3 24.44 16.64 -6.81
CA LYS A 3 25.46 16.79 -5.77
C LYS A 3 25.41 15.52 -4.92
N VAL A 4 26.51 14.77 -4.90
CA VAL A 4 26.69 13.59 -4.05
C VAL A 4 27.06 14.08 -2.66
N GLU A 5 26.23 13.79 -1.65
CA GLU A 5 26.46 14.22 -0.27
C GLU A 5 27.53 13.35 0.41
N LYS A 6 28.29 13.93 1.34
CA LYS A 6 29.35 13.21 2.08
C LYS A 6 28.72 12.12 2.94
N GLY A 7 28.96 10.85 2.60
CA GLY A 7 28.35 9.68 3.27
C GLY A 7 27.30 8.95 2.42
N SER A 8 27.03 9.41 1.20
CA SER A 8 26.18 8.68 0.27
C SER A 8 26.92 7.53 -0.41
N PHE A 9 26.23 6.38 -0.54
CA PHE A 9 26.76 5.20 -1.20
C PHE A 9 26.61 5.35 -2.72
N ILE A 10 27.72 5.12 -3.43
CA ILE A 10 27.74 5.14 -4.89
C ILE A 10 27.75 3.69 -5.37
N SER A 11 26.85 3.35 -6.29
CA SER A 11 26.83 2.00 -6.86
C SER A 11 28.05 1.76 -7.73
N GLU A 12 28.54 0.52 -7.77
CA GLU A 12 29.72 0.12 -8.56
C GLU A 12 29.64 0.53 -10.05
N PRO A 13 28.50 0.38 -10.76
CA PRO A 13 28.38 0.90 -12.14
C PRO A 13 28.58 2.42 -12.25
N MET A 14 28.18 3.16 -11.22
CA MET A 14 28.34 4.61 -11.17
C MET A 14 29.81 4.98 -10.90
N VAL A 15 30.53 4.20 -10.09
CA VAL A 15 31.98 4.36 -9.89
C VAL A 15 32.73 4.24 -11.22
N TYR A 16 32.44 3.19 -12.01
CA TYR A 16 33.08 3.02 -13.32
C TYR A 16 32.76 4.19 -14.27
N LYS A 17 31.48 4.57 -14.40
CA LYS A 17 31.07 5.68 -15.27
C LYS A 17 31.73 7.01 -14.88
N LEU A 18 31.90 7.26 -13.58
CA LEU A 18 32.57 8.45 -13.08
C LEU A 18 34.06 8.40 -13.37
N ALA A 19 34.72 7.26 -13.14
CA ALA A 19 36.14 7.10 -13.40
C ALA A 19 36.49 7.32 -14.89
N PHE A 20 35.70 6.79 -15.82
CA PHE A 20 35.91 7.03 -17.26
C PHE A 20 35.61 8.46 -17.73
N LYS A 21 34.87 9.24 -16.95
CA LYS A 21 34.46 10.61 -17.31
C LYS A 21 35.28 11.68 -16.59
N ALA A 22 35.89 11.36 -15.46
CA ALA A 22 36.60 12.29 -14.61
C ALA A 22 38.03 12.52 -15.13
N ASN A 23 38.43 13.78 -15.26
CA ASN A 23 39.76 14.18 -15.73
C ASN A 23 40.69 14.53 -14.55
N ASN A 24 40.77 13.66 -13.54
CA ASN A 24 41.72 13.85 -12.43
C ASN A 24 42.77 12.73 -12.42
N ALA A 25 43.93 13.00 -11.83
CA ALA A 25 45.07 12.07 -11.85
C ALA A 25 44.77 10.71 -11.19
N VAL A 26 43.79 10.63 -10.28
CA VAL A 26 43.37 9.37 -9.65
C VAL A 26 42.55 8.53 -10.63
N SER A 27 41.65 9.18 -11.36
CA SER A 27 40.79 8.54 -12.35
C SER A 27 41.60 8.03 -13.53
N GLU A 28 42.56 8.83 -14.02
CA GLU A 28 43.49 8.42 -15.09
C GLU A 28 44.27 7.16 -14.72
N LYS A 29 44.89 7.12 -13.54
CA LYS A 29 45.62 5.93 -13.06
C LYS A 29 44.73 4.70 -12.97
N PHE A 30 43.49 4.87 -12.51
CA PHE A 30 42.54 3.77 -12.39
C PHE A 30 42.05 3.28 -13.77
N THR A 31 41.75 4.19 -14.69
CA THR A 31 41.35 3.84 -16.06
C THR A 31 42.49 3.18 -16.84
N ASP A 32 43.73 3.65 -16.66
CA ASP A 32 44.91 3.07 -17.29
C ASP A 32 45.17 1.65 -16.77
N TRP A 33 45.11 1.45 -15.45
CA TRP A 33 45.22 0.12 -14.85
C TRP A 33 44.13 -0.84 -15.39
N LEU A 34 42.88 -0.38 -15.48
CA LEU A 34 41.79 -1.16 -16.06
C LEU A 34 42.04 -1.50 -17.54
N ALA A 35 42.48 -0.53 -18.35
CA ALA A 35 42.62 -0.68 -19.79
C ALA A 35 43.87 -1.47 -20.23
N VAL A 36 44.97 -1.35 -19.47
CA VAL A 36 46.27 -1.94 -19.81
C VAL A 36 46.44 -3.32 -19.17
N GLU A 37 45.96 -3.50 -17.95
CA GLU A 37 46.23 -4.72 -17.16
C GLU A 37 44.98 -5.59 -17.03
N VAL A 38 43.90 -5.05 -16.46
CA VAL A 38 42.73 -5.86 -16.06
C VAL A 38 41.94 -6.37 -17.26
N LEU A 39 41.45 -5.47 -18.13
CA LEU A 39 40.59 -5.83 -19.26
C LEU A 39 41.31 -6.74 -20.28
N PRO A 40 42.58 -6.50 -20.67
CA PRO A 40 43.29 -7.40 -21.57
C PRO A 40 43.51 -8.79 -20.97
N THR A 41 43.77 -8.88 -19.66
CA THR A 41 43.96 -10.16 -18.95
C THR A 41 42.65 -10.95 -18.92
N ILE A 42 41.52 -10.32 -18.56
CA ILE A 42 40.20 -10.96 -18.62
C ILE A 42 39.88 -11.41 -20.04
N ARG A 43 40.15 -10.59 -21.06
CA ARG A 43 39.89 -10.96 -22.47
C ARG A 43 40.68 -12.18 -22.93
N LYS A 44 41.93 -12.34 -22.47
CA LYS A 44 42.82 -13.43 -22.89
C LYS A 44 42.64 -14.70 -22.06
N HIS A 45 42.47 -14.57 -20.75
CA HIS A 45 42.55 -15.67 -19.78
C HIS A 45 41.22 -15.95 -19.07
N GLY A 46 40.19 -15.11 -19.26
CA GLY A 46 38.85 -15.28 -18.71
C GLY A 46 38.65 -14.72 -17.30
N ALA A 47 39.72 -14.43 -16.55
CA ALA A 47 39.67 -13.86 -15.21
C ALA A 47 40.88 -12.94 -14.92
N TYR A 48 40.73 -12.02 -13.97
CA TYR A 48 41.83 -11.24 -13.39
C TYR A 48 41.88 -11.52 -11.89
N MET A 49 43.06 -11.84 -11.39
CA MET A 49 43.31 -12.18 -9.99
C MET A 49 44.61 -11.51 -9.54
N THR A 50 44.66 -11.04 -8.30
CA THR A 50 45.89 -10.54 -7.69
C THR A 50 46.87 -11.69 -7.45
N GLU A 51 48.18 -11.41 -7.48
CA GLU A 51 49.23 -12.43 -7.29
C GLU A 51 49.04 -13.24 -6.01
N ALA A 52 48.68 -12.59 -4.90
CA ALA A 52 48.39 -13.27 -3.63
C ALA A 52 47.23 -14.29 -3.73
N LYS A 53 46.17 -13.96 -4.50
CA LYS A 53 45.05 -14.89 -4.73
C LYS A 53 45.40 -15.97 -5.76
N LEU A 54 46.31 -15.67 -6.69
CA LEU A 54 46.81 -16.65 -7.66
C LEU A 54 47.62 -17.73 -6.95
N GLU A 55 48.47 -17.35 -5.98
CA GLU A 55 49.21 -18.29 -5.14
C GLU A 55 48.28 -19.18 -4.30
N GLU A 56 47.29 -18.61 -3.63
CA GLU A 56 46.30 -19.39 -2.86
C GLU A 56 45.53 -20.40 -3.73
N VAL A 57 45.19 -20.01 -4.95
CA VAL A 57 44.47 -20.87 -5.91
C VAL A 57 45.37 -21.94 -6.53
N LEU A 58 46.64 -21.61 -6.81
CA LEU A 58 47.64 -22.59 -7.27
C LEU A 58 47.99 -23.61 -6.17
N LEU A 59 47.94 -23.19 -4.91
CA LEU A 59 48.23 -24.04 -3.76
C LEU A 59 47.06 -24.96 -3.38
N ASN A 60 45.80 -24.56 -3.63
CA ASN A 60 44.63 -25.38 -3.36
C ASN A 60 43.50 -25.16 -4.40
N PRO A 61 43.40 -25.98 -5.46
CA PRO A 61 42.33 -25.87 -6.46
C PRO A 61 40.91 -26.06 -5.88
N ASP A 62 40.79 -26.65 -4.69
CA ASP A 62 39.53 -26.76 -3.95
C ASP A 62 38.94 -25.40 -3.55
N THR A 63 39.76 -24.35 -3.43
CA THR A 63 39.29 -22.99 -3.13
C THR A 63 38.50 -22.37 -4.28
N LEU A 64 38.85 -22.67 -5.53
CA LEU A 64 38.05 -22.26 -6.69
C LEU A 64 36.70 -22.98 -6.72
N ILE A 65 36.69 -24.26 -6.36
CA ILE A 65 35.47 -25.08 -6.33
C ILE A 65 34.53 -24.58 -5.21
N SER A 66 35.08 -24.26 -4.03
CA SER A 66 34.29 -23.74 -2.90
C SER A 66 33.71 -22.34 -3.19
N LEU A 67 34.49 -21.46 -3.83
CA LEU A 67 34.01 -20.14 -4.23
C LEU A 67 32.93 -20.22 -5.31
N ALA A 68 33.12 -21.09 -6.31
CA ALA A 68 32.13 -21.29 -7.38
C ALA A 68 30.83 -21.90 -6.86
N THR A 69 30.90 -22.82 -5.89
CA THR A 69 29.72 -23.42 -5.25
C THR A 69 28.98 -22.40 -4.39
N GLN A 70 29.68 -21.61 -3.57
CA GLN A 70 29.06 -20.52 -2.81
C GLN A 70 28.37 -19.49 -3.72
N LEU A 71 29.01 -19.07 -4.82
CA LEU A 71 28.41 -18.14 -5.77
C LEU A 71 27.15 -18.72 -6.44
N LYS A 72 27.17 -20.02 -6.74
CA LYS A 72 26.01 -20.74 -7.31
C LYS A 72 24.85 -20.78 -6.31
N GLU A 73 25.13 -21.11 -5.05
CA GLU A 73 24.13 -21.15 -3.98
C GLU A 73 23.54 -19.76 -3.70
N GLU A 74 24.38 -18.72 -3.62
CA GLU A 74 23.92 -17.34 -3.43
C GLU A 74 23.02 -16.87 -4.58
N ARG A 75 23.38 -17.18 -5.83
CA ARG A 75 22.53 -16.88 -7.00
C ARG A 75 21.21 -17.64 -6.96
N GLN A 76 21.22 -18.91 -6.58
CA GLN A 76 19.99 -19.70 -6.44
C GLN A 76 19.09 -19.17 -5.32
N ALA A 77 19.66 -18.78 -4.17
CA ALA A 77 18.94 -18.16 -3.08
C ALA A 77 18.33 -16.81 -3.49
N ARG A 78 19.10 -15.95 -4.18
CA ARG A 78 18.59 -14.68 -4.74
C ARG A 78 17.44 -14.89 -5.70
N LEU A 79 17.57 -15.83 -6.64
CA LEU A 79 16.50 -16.16 -7.60
C LEU A 79 15.24 -16.68 -6.90
N GLY A 80 15.40 -17.46 -5.83
CA GLY A 80 14.28 -17.92 -5.00
C GLY A 80 13.57 -16.77 -4.30
N LEU A 81 14.32 -15.90 -3.64
CA LEU A 81 13.80 -14.73 -2.93
C LEU A 81 13.15 -13.71 -3.88
N GLU A 82 13.70 -13.51 -5.08
CA GLU A 82 13.11 -12.63 -6.10
C GLU A 82 11.78 -13.19 -6.62
N LYS A 83 11.68 -14.52 -6.82
CA LYS A 83 10.42 -15.16 -7.18
C LYS A 83 9.38 -15.01 -6.07
N GLU A 84 9.74 -15.29 -4.82
CA GLU A 84 8.86 -15.15 -3.67
C GLU A 84 8.38 -13.70 -3.50
N ASN A 85 9.28 -12.72 -3.60
CA ASN A 85 8.90 -11.30 -3.59
C ASN A 85 7.96 -10.93 -4.74
N SER A 86 8.20 -11.47 -5.95
CA SER A 86 7.31 -11.20 -7.09
C SER A 86 5.90 -11.77 -6.85
N GLN A 87 5.80 -12.97 -6.26
CA GLN A 87 4.54 -13.61 -5.94
C GLN A 87 3.81 -12.86 -4.83
N LEU A 88 4.50 -12.52 -3.74
CA LEU A 88 3.95 -11.72 -2.66
C LEU A 88 3.50 -10.34 -3.15
N ASN A 89 4.25 -9.68 -4.04
CA ASN A 89 3.85 -8.39 -4.61
C ASN A 89 2.63 -8.53 -5.54
N GLN A 90 2.47 -9.64 -6.27
CA GLN A 90 1.28 -9.91 -7.05
C GLN A 90 0.05 -10.17 -6.16
N GLU A 91 0.23 -10.95 -5.09
CA GLU A 91 -0.82 -11.19 -4.08
C GLU A 91 -1.23 -9.89 -3.37
N LEU A 92 -0.25 -9.08 -2.97
CA LEU A 92 -0.49 -7.76 -2.38
C LEU A 92 -1.17 -6.83 -3.36
N ALA A 93 -0.74 -6.76 -4.63
CA ALA A 93 -1.41 -5.95 -5.64
C ALA A 93 -2.89 -6.33 -5.79
N GLY A 94 -3.19 -7.63 -5.91
CA GLY A 94 -4.57 -8.13 -5.96
C GLY A 94 -5.35 -7.96 -4.64
N ALA A 95 -4.68 -7.90 -3.50
CA ALA A 95 -5.30 -7.57 -2.21
C ALA A 95 -5.52 -6.06 -2.04
N THR A 96 -4.65 -5.22 -2.62
CA THR A 96 -4.79 -3.75 -2.59
C THR A 96 -5.84 -3.22 -3.56
N GLU A 97 -6.07 -3.91 -4.68
CA GLU A 97 -7.22 -3.63 -5.55
C GLU A 97 -8.54 -3.94 -4.84
N LYS A 98 -8.55 -4.95 -3.95
CA LYS A 98 -9.65 -5.26 -3.02
C LYS A 98 -9.67 -4.28 -1.84
N THR A 99 -9.75 -2.99 -2.13
CA THR A 99 -10.13 -2.00 -1.12
C THR A 99 -11.47 -2.42 -0.53
N THR A 100 -11.45 -2.86 0.73
CA THR A 100 -12.69 -3.25 1.37
C THR A 100 -13.50 -1.98 1.56
N TYR A 101 -14.82 -2.00 1.40
CA TYR A 101 -15.68 -0.83 1.70
C TYR A 101 -15.37 -0.21 3.08
N LEU A 102 -14.83 -1.01 4.01
CA LEU A 102 -14.28 -0.60 5.30
C LEU A 102 -13.07 0.36 5.22
N ASP A 103 -12.15 0.19 4.27
CA ASP A 103 -10.99 1.06 4.10
C ASP A 103 -11.43 2.45 3.62
N LEU A 104 -12.36 2.49 2.67
CA LEU A 104 -13.03 3.73 2.22
C LEU A 104 -13.78 4.44 3.36
N ILE A 105 -14.38 3.68 4.28
CA ILE A 105 -15.00 4.23 5.49
C ILE A 105 -13.95 4.87 6.41
N LEU A 106 -12.77 4.27 6.55
CA LEU A 106 -11.76 4.68 7.52
C LEU A 106 -10.97 5.93 7.11
N GLU A 107 -10.92 6.28 5.83
CA GLU A 107 -10.18 7.46 5.34
C GLU A 107 -10.84 8.82 5.67
N SER A 108 -12.17 8.86 5.84
CA SER A 108 -12.89 10.11 6.10
C SER A 108 -13.13 10.34 7.60
N PRO A 109 -12.68 11.44 8.21
CA PRO A 109 -12.92 11.70 9.63
C PRO A 109 -14.35 12.19 9.94
N ASP A 110 -15.11 12.61 8.92
CA ASP A 110 -16.36 13.34 9.10
C ASP A 110 -17.60 12.44 9.30
N ASP A 111 -18.56 12.96 10.05
CA ASP A 111 -19.88 12.36 10.19
C ASP A 111 -20.70 12.51 8.90
N ILE A 112 -21.33 11.42 8.45
CA ILE A 112 -22.00 11.35 7.14
C ILE A 112 -23.52 11.22 7.30
N LEU A 113 -24.27 11.73 6.33
CA LEU A 113 -25.72 11.55 6.29
C LEU A 113 -26.11 10.14 5.85
N ILE A 114 -27.27 9.69 6.34
CA ILE A 114 -27.85 8.40 5.95
C ILE A 114 -28.15 8.29 4.45
N THR A 115 -28.32 9.42 3.77
CA THR A 115 -28.52 9.50 2.32
C THR A 115 -27.32 8.96 1.56
N GLN A 116 -26.11 9.34 1.98
CA GLN A 116 -24.87 8.91 1.35
C GLN A 116 -24.65 7.41 1.58
N ILE A 117 -24.83 6.97 2.82
CA ILE A 117 -24.73 5.54 3.15
C ILE A 117 -25.75 4.72 2.36
N ALA A 118 -26.99 5.20 2.20
CA ALA A 118 -27.99 4.48 1.42
C ALA A 118 -27.60 4.35 -0.06
N GLN A 119 -26.96 5.38 -0.64
CA GLN A 119 -26.44 5.34 -2.02
C GLN A 119 -25.34 4.29 -2.18
N ASP A 120 -24.45 4.14 -1.20
CA ASP A 120 -23.40 3.10 -1.21
C ASP A 120 -24.00 1.69 -1.35
N TYR A 121 -25.26 1.47 -0.96
CA TYR A 121 -25.99 0.18 -1.05
C TYR A 121 -27.05 0.16 -2.16
N GLY A 122 -27.12 1.19 -3.02
CA GLY A 122 -28.11 1.26 -4.10
C GLY A 122 -29.55 1.47 -3.63
N PHE A 123 -29.75 2.05 -2.44
CA PHE A 123 -31.07 2.31 -1.87
C PHE A 123 -31.36 3.79 -1.73
N SER A 124 -32.64 4.16 -1.82
CA SER A 124 -33.09 5.47 -1.35
C SER A 124 -32.98 5.56 0.17
N ALA A 125 -32.77 6.76 0.71
CA ALA A 125 -32.74 6.96 2.16
C ALA A 125 -34.01 6.45 2.84
N MET A 126 -35.18 6.53 2.19
CA MET A 126 -36.43 5.99 2.71
C MET A 126 -36.39 4.47 2.83
N LYS A 127 -35.97 3.76 1.77
CA LYS A 127 -35.87 2.29 1.75
C LYS A 127 -34.82 1.81 2.76
N PHE A 128 -33.66 2.46 2.80
CA PHE A 128 -32.60 2.11 3.73
C PHE A 128 -33.03 2.31 5.19
N ASN A 129 -33.67 3.44 5.51
CA ASN A 129 -34.19 3.68 6.85
C ASN A 129 -35.24 2.64 7.28
N ARG A 130 -36.04 2.12 6.33
CA ARG A 130 -36.99 1.03 6.58
C ARG A 130 -36.27 -0.27 6.93
N ILE A 131 -35.24 -0.66 6.16
CA ILE A 131 -34.41 -1.84 6.44
C ILE A 131 -33.79 -1.73 7.85
N LEU A 132 -33.20 -0.59 8.18
CA LEU A 132 -32.61 -0.39 9.52
C LEU A 132 -33.64 -0.42 10.65
N ASN A 133 -34.90 -0.08 10.37
CA ASN A 133 -35.99 -0.20 11.33
C ASN A 133 -36.43 -1.65 11.53
N GLU A 134 -36.55 -2.41 10.44
CA GLU A 134 -36.85 -3.85 10.46
C GLU A 134 -35.77 -4.62 11.25
N LEU A 135 -34.50 -4.27 11.07
CA LEU A 135 -33.36 -4.78 11.83
C LEU A 135 -33.27 -4.26 13.28
N ARG A 136 -34.26 -3.46 13.71
CA ARG A 136 -34.32 -2.85 15.05
C ARG A 136 -33.08 -2.03 15.42
N ILE A 137 -32.46 -1.37 14.45
CA ILE A 137 -31.28 -0.49 14.62
C ILE A 137 -31.72 0.94 14.98
N GLN A 138 -32.67 1.48 14.23
CA GLN A 138 -33.21 2.83 14.44
C GLN A 138 -34.74 2.86 14.29
N ARG A 139 -35.37 3.90 14.84
CA ARG A 139 -36.81 4.15 14.74
C ARG A 139 -37.07 5.61 14.47
N LYS A 140 -38.23 5.92 13.90
CA LYS A 140 -38.65 7.31 13.64
C LYS A 140 -39.37 7.90 14.86
N VAL A 141 -38.90 9.03 15.37
CA VAL A 141 -39.49 9.80 16.49
C VAL A 141 -39.52 11.28 16.08
N ASN A 142 -40.69 11.94 16.15
CA ASN A 142 -40.85 13.36 15.83
C ASN A 142 -40.15 13.79 14.52
N LYS A 143 -40.34 13.00 13.45
CA LYS A 143 -39.74 13.18 12.12
C LYS A 143 -38.24 12.89 12.00
N GLN A 144 -37.53 12.57 13.08
CA GLN A 144 -36.11 12.20 13.08
C GLN A 144 -35.92 10.69 13.26
N TRP A 145 -34.90 10.12 12.63
CA TRP A 145 -34.48 8.73 12.87
C TRP A 145 -33.48 8.67 14.02
N VAL A 146 -33.81 7.93 15.07
CA VAL A 146 -33.00 7.79 16.29
C VAL A 146 -32.75 6.32 16.60
N LEU A 147 -31.62 6.01 17.21
CA LEU A 147 -31.25 4.64 17.55
C LEU A 147 -32.20 4.02 18.56
N TYR A 148 -32.35 2.69 18.51
CA TYR A 148 -32.92 1.92 19.61
C TYR A 148 -32.01 1.95 20.85
N SER A 149 -32.60 1.81 22.03
CA SER A 149 -31.91 1.89 23.33
C SER A 149 -30.64 1.02 23.40
N ARG A 150 -30.68 -0.20 22.85
CA ARG A 150 -29.53 -1.13 22.79
C ARG A 150 -28.29 -0.61 22.06
N TYR A 151 -28.44 0.44 21.25
CA TYR A 151 -27.37 1.07 20.45
C TYR A 151 -27.08 2.51 20.88
N MET A 152 -27.83 3.07 21.82
CA MET A 152 -27.56 4.40 22.38
C MET A 152 -26.25 4.40 23.18
N GLY A 153 -25.53 5.52 23.21
CA GLY A 153 -24.29 5.68 23.96
C GLY A 153 -23.05 5.00 23.36
N LYS A 154 -23.18 4.19 22.29
CA LYS A 154 -22.05 3.47 21.67
C LYS A 154 -21.19 4.32 20.71
N GLY A 155 -21.59 5.57 20.49
CA GLY A 155 -20.90 6.51 19.61
C GLY A 155 -21.10 6.25 18.10
N TYR A 156 -22.22 5.62 17.72
CA TYR A 156 -22.51 5.31 16.30
C TYR A 156 -23.04 6.50 15.50
N ILE A 157 -23.74 7.42 16.17
CA ILE A 157 -24.38 8.57 15.53
C ILE A 157 -23.87 9.89 16.10
N GLY A 158 -23.95 10.93 15.28
CA GLY A 158 -23.83 12.33 15.64
C GLY A 158 -25.15 13.06 15.41
N SER A 159 -25.13 14.38 15.61
CA SER A 159 -26.27 15.24 15.33
C SER A 159 -25.76 16.48 14.61
N ARG A 160 -26.35 16.78 13.45
CA ARG A 160 -26.07 17.99 12.69
C ARG A 160 -27.28 18.91 12.75
N THR A 161 -27.05 20.09 13.31
CA THR A 161 -28.03 21.16 13.42
C THR A 161 -27.99 21.99 12.14
N GLN A 162 -29.13 22.15 11.47
CA GLN A 162 -29.28 22.96 10.26
C GLN A 162 -30.33 24.04 10.49
N ASN A 163 -30.00 25.26 10.12
CA ASN A 163 -30.96 26.36 10.15
C ASN A 163 -31.72 26.41 8.83
N TYR A 164 -33.02 26.68 8.90
CA TYR A 164 -33.89 26.87 7.75
C TYR A 164 -34.89 27.99 8.03
N VAL A 165 -35.33 28.66 6.98
CA VAL A 165 -36.36 29.70 7.08
C VAL A 165 -37.71 29.04 6.79
N ASP A 166 -38.67 29.16 7.71
CA ASP A 166 -40.03 28.67 7.49
C ASP A 166 -40.75 29.55 6.45
N SER A 167 -41.83 29.03 5.88
CA SER A 167 -42.80 29.73 5.02
C SER A 167 -43.27 31.10 5.53
N LYS A 168 -43.12 31.37 6.84
CA LYS A 168 -43.45 32.64 7.50
C LYS A 168 -42.26 33.59 7.68
N GLY A 169 -41.11 33.29 7.07
CA GLY A 169 -39.88 34.10 7.18
C GLY A 169 -39.16 33.98 8.53
N GLN A 170 -39.57 33.07 9.40
CA GLN A 170 -38.92 32.86 10.71
C GLN A 170 -37.79 31.86 10.60
N GLU A 171 -36.64 32.18 11.20
CA GLU A 171 -35.53 31.25 11.36
C GLU A 171 -35.92 30.12 12.31
N ARG A 172 -35.70 28.89 11.86
CA ARG A 172 -35.90 27.68 12.63
C ARG A 172 -34.70 26.79 12.50
N THR A 173 -34.62 25.84 13.41
CA THR A 173 -33.53 24.88 13.46
C THR A 173 -34.09 23.46 13.36
N SER A 174 -33.43 22.63 12.55
CA SER A 174 -33.74 21.20 12.40
C SER A 174 -32.50 20.39 12.72
N ILE A 175 -32.66 19.36 13.55
CA ILE A 175 -31.57 18.44 13.89
C ILE A 175 -31.71 17.19 13.03
N THR A 176 -30.64 16.84 12.33
CA THR A 176 -30.56 15.62 11.54
C THR A 176 -29.54 14.66 12.16
N THR A 177 -29.92 13.39 12.24
CA THR A 177 -29.00 12.34 12.70
C THR A 177 -27.95 12.05 11.63
N THR A 178 -26.69 12.11 12.01
CA THR A 178 -25.55 11.72 11.18
C THR A 178 -24.93 10.43 11.72
N TRP A 179 -24.17 9.73 10.90
CA TRP A 179 -23.49 8.48 11.23
C TRP A 179 -21.99 8.71 11.26
N LYS A 180 -21.36 8.30 12.36
CA LYS A 180 -19.90 8.32 12.51
C LYS A 180 -19.29 7.12 11.79
N GLN A 181 -17.97 7.13 11.53
CA GLN A 181 -17.31 5.96 10.92
C GLN A 181 -17.48 4.68 11.73
N LYS A 182 -17.43 4.76 13.07
CA LYS A 182 -17.75 3.63 13.95
C LYS A 182 -19.17 3.09 13.73
N GLY A 183 -20.13 3.98 13.47
CA GLY A 183 -21.49 3.63 13.13
C GLY A 183 -21.62 3.01 11.74
N ARG A 184 -20.90 3.52 10.74
CA ARG A 184 -20.85 2.94 9.38
C ARG A 184 -20.27 1.53 9.39
N LYS A 185 -19.17 1.30 10.10
CA LYS A 185 -18.61 -0.05 10.31
C LYS A 185 -19.63 -0.99 10.96
N PHE A 186 -20.32 -0.53 12.01
CA PHE A 186 -21.38 -1.30 12.64
C PHE A 186 -22.53 -1.64 11.69
N LEU A 187 -22.98 -0.67 10.87
CA LEU A 187 -23.99 -0.89 9.85
C LEU A 187 -23.52 -1.94 8.85
N TYR A 188 -22.31 -1.79 8.31
CA TYR A 188 -21.72 -2.74 7.36
C TYR A 188 -21.69 -4.17 7.92
N GLU A 189 -21.11 -4.38 9.10
CA GLU A 189 -21.01 -5.70 9.72
C GLU A 189 -22.39 -6.32 9.97
N THR A 190 -23.37 -5.50 10.36
CA THR A 190 -24.73 -5.97 10.64
C THR A 190 -25.48 -6.28 9.34
N LEU A 191 -25.38 -5.42 8.33
CA LEU A 191 -26.04 -5.56 7.04
C LEU A 191 -25.49 -6.75 6.26
N LYS A 192 -24.16 -6.93 6.26
CA LYS A 192 -23.49 -8.09 5.66
C LYS A 192 -23.99 -9.42 6.23
N LYS A 193 -24.19 -9.50 7.55
CA LYS A 193 -24.80 -10.68 8.21
C LYS A 193 -26.23 -10.97 7.77
N HIS A 194 -26.97 -9.95 7.32
CA HIS A 194 -28.35 -10.07 6.84
C HIS A 194 -28.42 -10.11 5.30
N GLY A 195 -27.29 -10.26 4.61
CA GLY A 195 -27.23 -10.39 3.15
C GLY A 195 -27.29 -9.08 2.36
N TYR A 196 -27.15 -7.92 3.03
CA TYR A 196 -27.06 -6.62 2.36
C TYR A 196 -25.59 -6.21 2.20
N LEU A 197 -25.10 -6.15 0.96
CA LEU A 197 -23.75 -5.70 0.63
C LEU A 197 -23.78 -4.31 -0.03
N PRO A 198 -22.74 -3.47 0.16
CA PRO A 198 -22.54 -2.26 -0.63
C PRO A 198 -22.38 -2.60 -2.12
N LEU A 199 -22.72 -1.66 -3.01
CA LEU A 199 -22.60 -1.81 -4.46
C LEU A 199 -21.17 -2.15 -4.88
N VAL A 200 -20.17 -1.50 -4.26
CA VAL A 200 -18.75 -1.77 -4.53
C VAL A 200 -18.41 -3.25 -4.37
N GLU A 201 -18.92 -3.91 -3.32
CA GLU A 201 -18.69 -5.35 -3.10
C GLU A 201 -19.61 -6.25 -3.93
N GLN A 202 -20.73 -5.74 -4.45
CA GLN A 202 -21.61 -6.49 -5.36
C GLN A 202 -21.00 -6.58 -6.75
N ASP A 203 -20.40 -5.50 -7.23
CA ASP A 203 -19.75 -5.44 -8.54
C ASP A 203 -18.52 -6.37 -8.60
N ASP A 204 -17.79 -6.49 -7.49
CA ASP A 204 -16.66 -7.43 -7.33
C ASP A 204 -17.07 -8.91 -7.38
N LEU A 205 -18.31 -9.25 -7.00
CA LEU A 205 -18.83 -10.62 -7.06
C LEU A 205 -19.38 -10.99 -8.44
N ALA A 206 -19.67 -10.00 -9.28
CA ALA A 206 -20.25 -10.17 -10.61
C ALA A 206 -19.19 -10.16 -11.73
N SER A 207 -17.93 -9.83 -11.40
CA SER A 207 -16.77 -9.76 -12.31
C SER A 207 -15.89 -11.00 -12.19
#